data_AF-A0A558FZP3-F1
#
_entry.id   AF-A0A558FZP3-F1
#
_cell.length_a   1.000
_cell.length_b   1.000
_cell.length_c   1.000
_cell.angle_alpha   90.00
_cell.angle_beta   90.00
_cell.angle_gamma   90.00
#
_symmetry.space_group_name_H-M   'P 1'
#
loop_
_entity.id
_entity.type
_entity.pdbx_description
1 polymer ?
#
loop_
_entity_poly.entity_id
_entity_poly.type
_entity_poly.pdbx_seq_one_letter_code
_entity_poly.pdbx_strand_id
1 'polypeptide(L)' 'MTRIVVIDNHGQFTHLERRALRDLGVDTELVDNDTDPADIDA' A
#
# COMPACT_ATOMS: atom_id res chain seq x y z
N MET A 1 2.27 13.53 -9.41
CA MET A 1 1.21 12.50 -9.33
C MET A 1 1.11 12.07 -7.88
N THR A 2 -0.08 11.74 -7.39
CA THR A 2 -0.26 11.34 -5.98
C THR A 2 0.10 9.86 -5.81
N ARG A 3 1.02 9.56 -4.88
CA ARG A 3 1.39 8.21 -4.45
C ARG A 3 0.49 7.79 -3.28
N ILE A 4 0.16 6.51 -3.18
CA ILE A 4 -0.55 5.95 -2.02
C ILE A 4 0.33 4.89 -1.36
N VAL A 5 0.68 5.12 -0.09
CA VAL A 5 1.28 4.11 0.77
C VAL A 5 0.15 3.28 1.40
N VAL A 6 0.16 1.97 1.15
CA VAL A 6 -0.85 1.03 1.65
C VAL A 6 -0.23 0.21 2.77
N ILE A 7 -0.81 0.30 3.97
CA ILE A 7 -0.37 -0.50 5.12
C ILE A 7 -1.03 -1.88 5.06
N ASP A 8 -0.24 -2.94 4.95
CA ASP A 8 -0.70 -4.32 4.99
C ASP A 8 -0.90 -4.78 6.43
N ASN A 9 -2.15 -4.97 6.84
CA ASN A 9 -2.50 -5.57 8.13
C ASN A 9 -2.73 -7.09 8.02
N HIS A 10 -2.17 -7.71 6.99
CA HIS A 10 -2.36 -9.12 6.61
C HIS A 10 -3.83 -9.51 6.44
N GLY A 11 -4.61 -8.58 5.86
CA GLY A 11 -6.01 -8.82 5.52
C GLY A 11 -6.14 -9.91 4.46
N GLN A 12 -7.23 -10.67 4.50
CA GLN A 12 -7.48 -11.72 3.51
C GLN A 12 -7.58 -11.20 2.05
N PHE A 13 -7.77 -9.88 1.89
CA PHE A 13 -8.00 -9.22 0.62
C PHE A 13 -6.90 -8.26 0.17
N THR A 14 -5.75 -8.16 0.86
CA THR A 14 -4.65 -7.24 0.50
C THR A 14 -4.23 -7.38 -0.98
N HIS A 15 -4.24 -8.60 -1.52
CA HIS A 15 -3.93 -8.87 -2.93
C HIS A 15 -4.96 -8.29 -3.92
N LEU A 16 -6.24 -8.19 -3.54
CA LEU A 16 -7.30 -7.59 -4.36
C LEU A 16 -7.20 -6.06 -4.37
N GLU A 17 -6.89 -5.46 -3.22
CA GLU A 17 -6.69 -4.02 -3.08
C GLU A 17 -5.50 -3.54 -3.95
N ARG A 18 -4.36 -4.24 -3.85
CA ARG A 18 -3.18 -3.98 -4.70
C ARG A 18 -3.50 -4.11 -6.19
N ARG A 19 -4.30 -5.12 -6.57
CA ARG A 19 -4.74 -5.29 -7.96
C ARG A 19 -5.57 -4.11 -8.43
N ALA A 20 -6.55 -3.68 -7.64
CA ALA A 20 -7.43 -2.56 -8.00
C ALA A 20 -6.64 -1.27 -8.22
N LEU A 21 -5.69 -0.95 -7.33
CA LEU A 21 -4.86 0.26 -7.44
C LEU A 21 -3.94 0.22 -8.67
N ARG A 22 -3.34 -0.93 -8.97
CA ARG A 22 -2.55 -1.15 -10.18
C ARG A 22 -3.39 -1.00 -11.45
N ASP A 23 -4.58 -1.58 -11.47
CA ASP A 23 -5.49 -1.53 -12.62
C ASP A 23 -5.99 -0.09 -12.87
N LEU A 24 -6.02 0.76 -11.84
CA LEU A 24 -6.29 2.21 -11.95
C LEU A 24 -5.06 3.05 -12.33
N GLY A 25 -3.87 2.45 -12.45
CA GLY A 25 -2.62 3.14 -12.77
C GLY A 25 -2.10 4.04 -11.65
N VAL A 26 -2.46 3.76 -10.39
CA VAL A 26 -1.98 4.50 -9.22
C VAL A 26 -0.60 4.00 -8.80
N ASP A 27 0.31 4.92 -8.53
CA ASP A 27 1.61 4.62 -7.93
C ASP A 27 1.42 4.23 -6.47
N THR A 28 1.81 3.01 -6.11
CA THR A 28 1.54 2.42 -4.80
C THR A 28 2.73 1.66 -4.25
N GLU A 29 2.92 1.78 -2.94
CA GLU A 29 3.84 0.98 -2.14
C GLU A 29 3.04 0.23 -1.08
N LEU A 30 3.37 -1.05 -0.88
CA LEU A 30 2.81 -1.85 0.21
C LEU A 30 3.85 -1.90 1.34
N VAL A 31 3.45 -1.52 2.55
CA VAL A 31 4.29 -1.42 3.74
C VAL A 31 3.69 -2.28 4.85
N ASP A 32 4.53 -3.00 5.60
CA ASP A 32 4.07 -3.85 6.72
C ASP A 32 3.54 -2.98 7.87
N ASN A 33 2.54 -3.47 8.62
CA ASN A 33 1.93 -2.70 9.70
C ASN A 33 2.83 -2.53 10.93
N ASP A 34 3.94 -3.27 11.00
CA ASP A 34 4.98 -3.11 12.01
C ASP A 34 6.12 -2.17 11.59
N THR A 35 6.05 -1.58 10.39
CA THR A 35 7.02 -0.59 9.91
C THR A 35 6.93 0.68 10.76
N ASP A 36 8.08 1.17 11.25
CA ASP A 36 8.14 2.42 12.00
C ASP A 36 7.69 3.58 11.10
N PRO A 37 6.77 4.45 11.54
CA PRO A 37 6.34 5.61 10.75
C PRO A 37 7.49 6.50 10.28
N ALA A 38 8.61 6.55 11.00
CA ALA A 38 9.79 7.31 10.60
C ALA A 38 10.47 6.76 9.32
N ASP A 39 10.22 5.50 8.98
CA ASP A 39 10.75 4.83 7.78
C ASP A 39 9.82 4.96 6.55
N ILE A 40 8.66 5.63 6.71
CA ILE A 40 7.65 5.78 5.65
C ILE A 40 7.74 7.17 5.02
N ASP A 41 7.96 7.23 3.70
CA ASP A 41 7.94 8.46 2.89
C ASP A 41 6.58 8.60 2.19
N ALA A 42 5.61 9.22 2.90
CA ALA A 42 4.20 9.37 2.51
C ALA A 42 3.79 10.83 2.23
#